data_AF-A0A836VN19-F1
#
_entry.id   AF-A0A836VN19-F1
#
_cell.length_a   1.000
_cell.length_b   1.000
_cell.length_c   1.000
_cell.angle_alpha   90.00
_cell.angle_beta   90.00
_cell.angle_gamma   90.00
#
_symmetry.space_group_name_H-M   'P 1'
#
loop_
_entity.id
_entity.type
_entity.pdbx_description
1 polymer ?
#
loop_
_entity_poly.entity_id
_entity_poly.type
_entity_poly.pdbx_seq_one_letter_code
_entity_poly.pdbx_strand_id
1 'polypeptide(L)' 'MRFKNKIALVTGTSSGIGKKIVDQLIKEGCIVIATTRKDAPKKIPKKLKYYKIDVTSQSEWNALSKYIKKKYKKL' A
#
# COMPACT_ATOMS: atom_id res chain seq x y z
N MET A 1 -11.03 6.14 15.68
CA MET A 1 -10.18 5.74 14.53
C MET A 1 -9.53 4.39 14.83
N ARG A 2 -10.07 3.28 14.28
CA ARG A 2 -9.68 1.90 14.63
C ARG A 2 -8.26 1.53 14.18
N PHE A 3 -7.81 2.03 13.03
CA PHE A 3 -6.51 1.68 12.44
C PHE A 3 -5.47 2.81 12.50
N LYS A 4 -5.62 3.77 13.43
CA LYS A 4 -4.71 4.91 13.57
C LYS A 4 -3.25 4.42 13.75
N ASN A 5 -2.34 4.94 12.93
CA ASN A 5 -0.90 4.62 12.93
C ASN A 5 -0.56 3.13 12.70
N LYS A 6 -1.52 2.30 12.32
CA LYS A 6 -1.27 0.95 11.82
C LYS A 6 -0.80 1.04 10.37
N ILE A 7 -0.12 0.00 9.91
CA ILE A 7 0.34 -0.12 8.53
C ILE A 7 -0.48 -1.22 7.86
N ALA A 8 -1.06 -0.92 6.71
CA ALA A 8 -1.81 -1.88 5.92
C ALA A 8 -1.21 -1.99 4.53
N LEU A 9 -0.94 -3.22 4.10
CA LEU A 9 -0.58 -3.55 2.72
C LEU A 9 -1.85 -4.00 2.00
N VAL A 10 -2.18 -3.34 0.90
CA VAL A 10 -3.38 -3.63 0.10
C VAL A 10 -2.95 -3.91 -1.33
N THR A 11 -3.35 -5.06 -1.86
CA THR A 11 -3.12 -5.45 -3.26
C THR A 11 -4.34 -5.11 -4.13
N GLY A 12 -4.15 -5.07 -5.45
CA GLY A 12 -5.26 -4.83 -6.38
C GLY A 12 -5.88 -3.43 -6.27
N THR A 13 -5.07 -2.42 -5.96
CA THR A 13 -5.56 -1.07 -5.60
C THR A 13 -5.85 -0.15 -6.79
N SER A 14 -5.68 -0.64 -8.02
CA SER A 14 -5.87 0.16 -9.24
C SER A 14 -7.28 0.72 -9.40
N SER A 15 -8.30 0.01 -8.91
CA SER A 15 -9.72 0.34 -9.11
C SER A 15 -10.61 -0.47 -8.15
N GLY A 16 -11.92 -0.26 -8.22
CA GLY A 16 -12.92 -1.06 -7.50
C GLY A 16 -12.74 -1.09 -5.98
N ILE A 17 -12.90 -2.29 -5.42
CA ILE A 17 -12.90 -2.54 -3.97
C ILE A 17 -11.55 -2.15 -3.35
N GLY A 18 -10.43 -2.56 -3.96
CA GLY A 18 -9.10 -2.27 -3.43
C GLY A 18 -8.84 -0.77 -3.26
N LYS A 19 -9.29 0.05 -4.23
CA LYS A 19 -9.23 1.51 -4.12
C LYS A 19 -10.08 2.04 -2.96
N LYS A 20 -11.31 1.56 -2.79
CA LYS A 20 -12.20 1.98 -1.71
C LYS A 20 -11.68 1.58 -0.33
N ILE A 21 -11.06 0.42 -0.21
CA ILE A 21 -10.38 -0.03 1.02
C ILE A 21 -9.24 0.94 1.38
N VAL A 22 -8.40 1.31 0.41
CA VAL A 22 -7.33 2.30 0.62
C VAL A 22 -7.91 3.64 1.11
N ASP A 23 -8.95 4.14 0.45
CA ASP A 23 -9.60 5.40 0.82
C ASP A 23 -10.12 5.35 2.27
N GLN A 24 -10.78 4.25 2.65
CA GLN A 24 -11.33 4.07 3.99
C GLN A 24 -10.24 3.94 5.07
N LEU A 25 -9.19 3.16 4.81
CA LEU A 25 -8.07 3.00 5.75
C LEU A 25 -7.34 4.33 6.00
N ILE A 26 -7.16 5.16 4.97
CA ILE A 26 -6.57 6.49 5.11
C ILE A 26 -7.45 7.39 5.99
N LYS A 27 -8.77 7.37 5.78
CA LYS A 27 -9.73 8.10 6.62
C LYS A 27 -9.66 7.65 8.08
N GLU A 28 -9.40 6.37 8.32
CA GLU A 28 -9.20 5.84 9.68
C GLU A 28 -7.81 6.10 10.27
N GLY A 29 -6.96 6.86 9.56
CA GLY A 29 -5.64 7.27 10.03
C GLY A 29 -4.56 6.21 9.86
N CYS A 30 -4.81 5.19 9.04
CA CYS A 30 -3.85 4.15 8.69
C CYS A 30 -2.78 4.68 7.73
N ILE A 31 -1.59 4.07 7.78
CA ILE A 31 -0.54 4.22 6.78
C ILE A 31 -0.74 3.09 5.78
N VAL A 32 -1.05 3.43 4.53
CA VAL A 32 -1.43 2.44 3.53
C VAL A 32 -0.34 2.29 2.48
N ILE A 33 0.04 1.04 2.23
CA ILE A 33 0.95 0.60 1.17
C ILE A 33 0.07 -0.06 0.11
N ALA A 34 -0.17 0.63 -0.99
CA ALA A 34 -1.03 0.19 -2.07
C ALA A 34 -0.20 -0.42 -3.20
N THR A 35 -0.51 -1.65 -3.62
CA THR A 35 0.14 -2.31 -4.75
C THR A 35 -0.80 -2.43 -5.95
N THR A 36 -0.24 -2.23 -7.13
CA THR A 36 -0.95 -2.25 -8.42
C THR A 36 0.07 -2.45 -9.54
N ARG A 37 -0.37 -2.96 -10.70
CA ARG A 37 0.48 -3.02 -11.92
C ARG A 37 0.54 -1.69 -12.67
N LYS A 38 -0.33 -0.73 -12.32
CA LYS A 38 -0.37 0.60 -12.94
C LYS A 38 0.60 1.56 -12.25
N ASP A 39 0.98 2.61 -12.94
CA ASP A 39 1.78 3.67 -12.33
C ASP A 39 1.00 4.40 -11.25
N ALA A 40 1.73 4.97 -10.29
CA ALA A 40 1.14 5.67 -9.17
C ALA A 40 0.39 6.93 -9.64
N PRO A 41 -0.76 7.27 -9.04
CA PRO A 41 -1.48 8.49 -9.38
C PRO A 41 -0.64 9.73 -9.03
N LYS A 42 -0.79 10.82 -9.80
CA LYS A 42 0.00 12.07 -9.63
C LYS A 42 -0.16 12.72 -8.25
N LYS A 43 -1.32 12.56 -7.60
CA LYS A 43 -1.58 13.10 -6.26
C LYS A 43 -1.70 11.95 -5.27
N ILE A 44 -0.73 11.85 -4.38
CA ILE A 44 -0.67 10.80 -3.35
C ILE A 44 -0.68 11.47 -1.97
N PRO A 45 -1.65 11.16 -1.09
CA PRO A 45 -1.64 11.61 0.30
C PRO A 45 -0.35 11.18 1.03
N LYS A 46 0.12 11.96 2.01
CA LYS A 46 1.34 11.64 2.78
C LYS A 46 1.32 10.22 3.41
N LYS A 47 0.14 9.77 3.84
CA LYS A 47 -0.08 8.45 4.47
C LYS A 47 -0.31 7.30 3.48
N LEU A 48 -0.29 7.58 2.18
CA LEU A 48 -0.42 6.58 1.11
C LEU A 48 0.92 6.44 0.39
N LYS A 49 1.33 5.20 0.15
CA LYS A 49 2.47 4.88 -0.70
C LYS A 49 2.03 3.87 -1.74
N TYR A 50 2.31 4.18 -3.01
CA TYR A 50 2.03 3.28 -4.12
C TYR A 50 3.31 2.55 -4.51
N TYR A 51 3.19 1.24 -4.72
CA TYR A 51 4.23 0.40 -5.30
C TYR A 51 3.68 -0.28 -6.53
N LYS A 52 4.39 -0.11 -7.65
CA LYS A 52 4.12 -0.87 -8.85
C LYS A 52 4.73 -2.25 -8.67
N ILE A 53 3.88 -3.27 -8.58
CA ILE A 53 4.34 -4.65 -8.47
C ILE A 53 3.49 -5.58 -9.33
N ASP A 54 4.13 -6.57 -9.93
CA ASP A 54 3.45 -7.78 -10.38
C ASP A 54 3.31 -8.78 -9.22
N VAL A 55 2.06 -9.06 -8.84
CA VAL A 55 1.76 -9.96 -7.72
C VAL A 55 2.14 -11.42 -7.99
N THR A 56 2.37 -11.78 -9.26
CA THR A 56 2.85 -13.12 -9.66
C THR A 56 4.37 -13.27 -9.52
N SER A 57 5.09 -12.16 -9.35
CA SER A 57 6.55 -12.12 -9.30
C SER A 57 7.05 -12.20 -7.85
N GLN A 58 7.62 -13.35 -7.47
CA GLN A 58 8.19 -13.55 -6.14
C GLN A 58 9.38 -12.62 -5.86
N SER A 59 10.17 -12.30 -6.88
CA SER A 59 11.32 -11.40 -6.75
C SER A 59 10.88 -9.97 -6.38
N GLU A 60 9.79 -9.49 -6.96
CA GLU A 60 9.20 -8.19 -6.62
C GLU A 60 8.62 -8.17 -5.20
N TRP A 61 7.95 -9.25 -4.78
CA TRP A 61 7.53 -9.42 -3.38
C TRP A 61 8.70 -9.37 -2.40
N ASN A 62 9.80 -10.03 -2.74
CA ASN A 62 11.01 -10.04 -1.91
C ASN A 62 11.62 -8.63 -1.80
N ALA A 63 11.67 -7.89 -2.91
CA ALA A 63 12.16 -6.51 -2.92
C ALA A 63 11.26 -5.59 -2.09
N LEU A 64 9.93 -5.69 -2.26
CA LEU A 64 8.96 -4.91 -1.50
C LEU A 64 9.05 -5.24 0.00
N SER A 65 9.10 -6.52 0.37
CA SER A 65 9.20 -6.96 1.76
C SER A 65 10.47 -6.40 2.43
N LYS A 66 11.62 -6.48 1.76
CA LYS A 66 12.88 -5.87 2.24
C LYS A 66 12.73 -4.36 2.45
N TYR A 67 12.12 -3.66 1.50
CA TYR A 67 11.89 -2.22 1.60
C TYR A 67 10.98 -1.87 2.79
N ILE A 68 9.86 -2.58 2.95
CA ILE A 68 8.91 -2.32 4.03
C ILE A 68 9.55 -2.60 5.39
N LYS A 69 10.27 -3.72 5.54
CA LYS A 69 11.01 -4.04 6.77
C LYS A 69 12.03 -2.97 7.11
N LYS A 70 12.80 -2.48 6.13
CA LYS A 70 13.80 -1.41 6.35
C LYS A 70 13.16 -0.09 6.79
N LYS A 71 12.04 0.28 6.17
CA LYS A 71 11.40 1.59 6.41
C LYS A 71 10.52 1.63 7.65
N TYR A 72 9.75 0.57 7.86
CA TYR A 72 8.70 0.55 8.88
C TYR A 72 9.03 -0.37 10.06
N LYS A 73 10.12 -1.15 9.99
CA LYS A 73 10.59 -2.12 11.00
C LYS A 73 9.61 -3.24 11.35
N LYS A 74 8.39 -3.19 10.82
CA LYS A 74 7.32 -4.18 11.00
C LYS A 74 6.36 -4.16 9.81
N LEU A 75 5.93 -5.34 9.40
CA LEU A 75 4.75 -5.59 8.58
C LEU A 75 4.32 -7.04 8.83
#